data_AF-A0A968ATS6-F1
#
_entry.id   AF-A0A968ATS6-F1
#
_cell.length_a   1.000
_cell.length_b   1.000
_cell.length_c   1.000
_cell.angle_alpha   90.00
_cell.angle_beta   90.00
_cell.angle_gamma   90.00
#
_symmetry.space_group_name_H-M   'P 1'
#
loop_
_entity.id
_entity.type
_entity.pdbx_description
1 polymer ?
#
loop_
_entity_poly.entity_id
_entity_poly.type
_entity_poly.pdbx_seq_one_letter_code
_entity_poly.pdbx_strand_id
1 'polypeptide(L)' 'MKLSIIIPAYNEEGSLKNTITQIIDTLTHENVFHEVLVVNDNSSDNTELIL' A
#
# COMPACT_ATOMS: atom_id res chain seq x y z
N MET A 1 2.77 2.34 -19.97
CA MET A 1 2.28 1.11 -19.29
C MET A 1 1.79 1.53 -17.92
N LYS A 2 0.65 1.01 -17.45
CA LYS A 2 0.10 1.32 -16.11
C LYS A 2 0.33 0.11 -15.21
N LEU A 3 0.90 0.31 -14.02
CA LEU A 3 1.06 -0.74 -13.01
C LEU A 3 -0.13 -0.72 -12.03
N SER A 4 -0.66 -1.90 -11.71
CA SER A 4 -1.66 -2.06 -10.64
C SER A 4 -1.04 -2.89 -9.53
N ILE A 5 -0.93 -2.31 -8.34
CA ILE A 5 -0.34 -2.95 -7.16
C ILE A 5 -1.47 -3.28 -6.19
N ILE A 6 -1.59 -4.57 -5.84
CA ILE A 6 -2.60 -5.07 -4.92
C ILE A 6 -1.89 -5.56 -3.67
N ILE A 7 -2.27 -5.04 -2.50
CA ILE A 7 -1.65 -5.34 -1.22
C ILE A 7 -2.72 -5.92 -0.28
N PRO A 8 -2.77 -7.23 -0.06
CA PRO A 8 -3.51 -7.77 1.07
C PRO A 8 -2.79 -7.39 2.38
N ALA A 9 -3.52 -6.88 3.36
CA ALA A 9 -2.96 -6.45 4.64
C ALA A 9 -3.66 -7.17 5.80
N TYR A 10 -2.88 -7.85 6.64
CA TYR A 10 -3.33 -8.47 7.89
C TYR A 10 -2.35 -8.15 9.03
N ASN A 11 -2.80 -7.32 9.97
CA ASN A 11 -2.01 -6.85 11.11
C ASN A 11 -0.67 -6.17 10.73
N GLU A 12 -0.73 -5.21 9.81
CA GLU A 12 0.41 -4.47 9.26
C GLU A 12 0.51 -3.02 9.80
N GLU A 13 -0.02 -2.74 11.00
CA GLU A 13 -0.05 -1.36 11.55
C GLU A 13 1.33 -0.69 11.67
N GLY A 14 2.40 -1.49 11.82
CA GLY A 14 3.77 -1.00 11.95
C GLY A 14 4.52 -0.74 10.64
N SER A 15 4.00 -1.23 9.52
CA SER A 15 4.75 -1.37 8.24
C SER A 15 3.98 -0.80 7.05
N LEU A 16 2.65 -0.94 7.02
CA LEU A 16 1.81 -0.68 5.85
C LEU A 16 2.02 0.72 5.28
N LYS A 17 2.03 1.74 6.16
CA LYS A 17 2.20 3.14 5.76
C LYS A 17 3.52 3.36 5.02
N ASN A 18 4.63 2.91 5.60
CA ASN A 18 5.95 3.12 5.01
C ASN A 18 6.09 2.39 3.67
N THR A 19 5.55 1.17 3.58
CA THR A 19 5.55 0.40 2.33
C THR A 19 4.79 1.11 1.22
N ILE A 20 3.55 1.59 1.49
CA ILE A 20 2.75 2.32 0.49
C ILE A 20 3.47 3.60 0.06
N THR A 21 3.98 4.39 1.02
CA THR A 21 4.72 5.62 0.72
C THR A 21 5.94 5.35 -0.17
N GLN A 22 6.76 4.36 0.17
CA GLN A 22 7.95 4.03 -0.64
C GLN A 22 7.61 3.56 -2.05
N ILE A 23 6.53 2.77 -2.21
CA ILE A 23 6.05 2.33 -3.53
C ILE A 23 5.62 3.53 -4.37
N ILE A 24 4.77 4.40 -3.81
CA ILE A 24 4.26 5.58 -4.52
C ILE A 24 5.40 6.53 -4.89
N ASP A 25 6.30 6.83 -3.96
CA ASP A 25 7.43 7.73 -4.18
C ASP A 25 8.33 7.22 -5.29
N THR A 26 8.69 5.93 -5.25
CA THR A 26 9.55 5.30 -6.26
C THR A 26 8.91 5.34 -7.64
N LEU A 27 7.64 4.92 -7.75
CA LEU A 27 6.96 4.84 -9.04
C LEU A 27 6.66 6.22 -9.62
N THR A 28 6.38 7.20 -8.75
CA THR A 28 6.22 8.60 -9.15
C THR A 28 7.53 9.17 -9.68
N HIS A 29 8.65 8.93 -8.98
CA HIS A 29 9.98 9.38 -9.39
C HIS A 29 10.37 8.81 -10.76
N GLU A 30 10.07 7.53 -11.02
CA GLU A 30 10.34 6.87 -12.30
C GLU A 30 9.29 7.19 -13.39
N ASN A 31 8.36 8.12 -13.14
CA ASN A 31 7.26 8.48 -14.07
C ASN A 31 6.42 7.27 -14.53
N VAL A 32 6.25 6.28 -13.66
CA VAL A 32 5.43 5.11 -13.91
C VAL A 32 4.02 5.37 -13.42
N PHE A 33 3.05 5.42 -14.34
CA PHE A 33 1.64 5.49 -13.97
C PHE A 33 1.24 4.24 -13.18
N HIS A 34 0.67 4.44 -12.00
CA HIS A 34 0.33 3.34 -11.11
C HIS A 34 -0.96 3.59 -10.33
N GLU A 35 -1.52 2.52 -9.79
CA GLU A 35 -2.57 2.54 -8.78
C GLU A 35 -2.21 1.53 -7.67
N VAL A 36 -2.61 1.83 -6.44
CA VAL A 36 -2.41 0.96 -5.27
C VAL A 36 -3.77 0.65 -4.68
N LEU A 37 -4.12 -0.63 -4.62
CA LEU A 37 -5.32 -1.14 -3.96
C LEU A 37 -4.89 -1.96 -2.75
N VAL A 38 -5.23 -1.48 -1.56
CA VAL A 38 -4.98 -2.20 -0.31
C VAL A 38 -6.29 -2.85 0.14
N VAL A 39 -6.23 -4.13 0.49
CA VAL A 39 -7.39 -4.90 0.97
C VAL A 39 -7.09 -5.38 2.38
N ASN A 40 -7.83 -4.87 3.36
CA ASN A 40 -7.75 -5.36 4.74
C ASN A 40 -8.35 -6.77 4.83
N ASP A 41 -7.55 -7.73 5.27
CA ASP A 41 -7.95 -9.13 5.46
C ASP A 41 -8.43 -9.38 6.90
N ASN A 42 -9.38 -8.56 7.36
CA ASN A 42 -9.97 -8.63 8.71
C ASN A 42 -8.91 -8.56 9.84
N SER A 43 -8.02 -7.58 9.76
CA SER A 43 -7.02 -7.30 10.81
C SER A 43 -7.67 -7.08 12.18
N SER A 44 -6.97 -7.47 13.23
CA SER A 44 -7.37 -7.30 14.64
C SER A 44 -6.61 -6.18 15.35
N ASP A 45 -5.72 -5.49 14.64
CA ASP A 45 -4.94 -4.33 15.09
C ASP A 45 -5.43 -3.04 14.41
N ASN A 46 -4.64 -1.96 14.45
CA ASN A 46 -5.01 -0.68 13.86
C ASN A 46 -4.67 -0.54 12.37
N THR A 47 -4.46 -1.64 11.62
CA THR A 47 -4.17 -1.60 10.18
C THR A 47 -5.21 -0.78 9.40
N GLU A 48 -6.49 -0.87 9.77
CA GLU A 48 -7.57 -0.14 9.10
C GLU A 48 -7.45 1.39 9.26
N LEU A 49 -6.82 1.89 10.33
CA LEU A 49 -6.61 3.33 10.52
C LEU A 49 -5.55 3.93 9.59
N ILE A 50 -4.80 3.08 8.87
CA ILE A 50 -3.71 3.47 7.96
C ILE A 50 -4.19 3.56 6.50
N LEU A 51 -5.30 2.89 6.17
CA LEU A 51 -5.90 2.88 4.84
C LEU A 51 -6.50 4.24 4.48
#